data_AF-A0A538CY95-F1
#
_entry.id   AF-A0A538CY95-F1
#
_cell.length_a   1.000
_cell.length_b   1.000
_cell.length_c   1.000
_cell.angle_alpha   90.00
_cell.angle_beta   90.00
_cell.angle_gamma   90.00
#
_symmetry.space_group_name_H-M   'P 1'
#
loop_
_entity.id
_entity.type
_entity.pdbx_description
1 polymer ?
#
loop_
_entity_poly.entity_id
_entity_poly.type
_entity_poly.pdbx_seq_one_letter_code
_entity_poly.pdbx_strand_id
1 'polypeptide(L)'
;MAIESVNDIQRYLGEETIENHRHGSISRREMVTRLVAICGSAAAVTALLAACGDDGAASTSTASTSPSVGSSSTSPTTTLSAPATGGPATTAPTASPGLATSPPTTKGSGAVLSVAVDDPAVKGDDVTFPGTGVTVLGYIARPVGGASVKRPGVVVIHE
;
A
#
# COMPACT_ATOMS: atom_id res chain seq x y z
N MET A 1 -21.17 -7.35 30.64
CA MET A 1 -21.08 -8.10 29.37
C MET A 1 -21.27 -7.08 28.25
N ALA A 2 -20.19 -6.50 27.74
CA ALA A 2 -20.25 -5.40 26.78
C ALA A 2 -18.98 -5.33 25.92
N ILE A 3 -18.58 -6.46 25.34
CA ILE A 3 -17.51 -6.54 24.34
C ILE A 3 -18.01 -7.08 23.00
N GLU A 4 -19.32 -7.29 22.87
CA GLU A 4 -19.98 -7.75 21.64
C GLU A 4 -20.27 -6.60 20.65
N SER A 5 -19.80 -5.38 20.93
CA SER A 5 -20.20 -4.17 20.19
C SER A 5 -19.18 -3.65 19.17
N VAL A 6 -18.05 -4.32 18.98
CA VAL A 6 -17.09 -3.99 17.92
C VAL A 6 -17.07 -5.16 16.95
N ASN A 7 -17.54 -4.92 15.73
CA ASN A 7 -17.58 -5.94 14.68
C ASN A 7 -16.15 -6.37 14.30
N ASP A 8 -15.97 -7.60 13.82
CA ASP A 8 -14.66 -8.18 13.46
C ASP A 8 -13.87 -7.27 12.49
N ILE A 9 -14.56 -6.66 11.52
CA ILE A 9 -13.95 -5.70 10.59
C ILE A 9 -13.47 -4.42 11.29
N GLN A 10 -14.23 -3.91 12.27
CA GLN A 10 -13.83 -2.71 13.00
C GLN A 10 -12.63 -2.98 13.92
N ARG A 11 -12.60 -4.18 14.51
CA ARG A 11 -11.45 -4.64 15.30
C ARG A 11 -10.21 -4.76 14.42
N TYR A 12 -10.32 -5.40 13.25
CA TYR A 12 -9.22 -5.52 12.30
C TYR A 12 -8.66 -4.15 11.87
N LEU A 13 -9.52 -3.25 11.40
CA LEU A 13 -9.12 -1.90 10.98
C LEU A 13 -8.53 -1.08 12.15
N GLY A 14 -9.04 -1.30 13.36
CA GLY A 14 -8.56 -0.63 14.55
C GLY A 14 -7.16 -1.10 14.97
N GLU A 15 -6.91 -2.41 14.94
CA GLU A 15 -5.60 -3.01 15.24
C GLU A 15 -4.54 -2.55 14.23
N GLU A 16 -4.87 -2.51 12.94
CA GLU A 16 -3.99 -2.01 11.88
C GLU A 16 -3.64 -0.51 12.09
N THR A 17 -4.64 0.30 12.43
CA THR A 17 -4.43 1.72 12.73
C THR A 17 -3.45 1.92 13.91
N ILE A 18 -3.54 1.07 14.93
CA ILE A 18 -2.63 1.09 16.08
C ILE A 18 -1.23 0.66 15.67
N GLU A 19 -1.10 -0.36 14.83
CA GLU A 19 0.17 -0.85 14.31
C GLU A 19 0.89 0.21 13.44
N ASN A 20 0.16 0.94 12.61
CA ASN A 20 0.72 2.04 11.81
C ASN A 20 1.26 3.19 12.66
N HIS A 21 0.64 3.45 13.83
CA HIS A 21 1.19 4.40 14.80
C HIS A 21 2.45 3.87 15.47
N ARG A 22 2.48 2.58 15.84
CA ARG A 22 3.66 1.93 16.44
C ARG A 22 4.86 1.94 15.50
N HIS A 23 4.64 1.79 14.19
CA HIS A 23 5.67 1.91 13.16
C HIS A 23 6.05 3.36 12.81
N GLY A 24 5.41 4.37 13.44
CA GLY A 24 5.69 5.78 13.20
C GLY A 24 5.18 6.32 11.87
N SER A 25 4.34 5.56 11.15
CA SER A 25 3.77 5.95 9.87
C SER A 25 2.62 6.96 10.01
N ILE A 26 1.96 7.02 11.18
CA ILE A 26 0.94 8.03 11.51
C ILE A 26 1.16 8.61 12.92
N SER A 27 0.73 9.86 13.12
CA SER A 27 0.81 10.52 14.43
C SER A 27 -0.25 10.00 15.42
N ARG A 28 -0.02 10.17 16.73
CA ARG A 28 -1.00 9.77 17.78
C ARG A 28 -2.38 10.40 17.57
N ARG A 29 -2.43 11.65 17.12
CA ARG A 29 -3.70 12.35 16.84
C ARG A 29 -4.43 11.74 15.65
N GLU A 30 -3.69 11.39 14.61
CA GLU A 30 -4.23 10.73 13.42
C GLU A 30 -4.79 9.35 13.77
N MET A 31 -4.04 8.56 14.55
CA MET A 31 -4.49 7.26 15.07
C MET A 31 -5.82 7.40 15.82
N VAL A 32 -5.91 8.31 16.80
CA VAL A 32 -7.16 8.51 17.58
C VAL A 32 -8.32 8.97 16.70
N THR A 33 -8.06 9.85 15.72
CA THR A 33 -9.09 10.33 14.79
C THR A 33 -9.66 9.20 13.95
N ARG A 34 -8.80 8.34 13.40
CA ARG A 34 -9.20 7.16 12.61
C ARG A 34 -9.94 6.13 13.44
N LEU A 35 -9.48 5.86 14.66
CA LEU A 35 -10.14 4.92 15.57
C LEU A 35 -11.57 5.35 15.93
N VAL A 36 -11.80 6.65 16.16
CA VAL A 36 -13.15 7.17 16.43
C VAL A 36 -14.04 7.03 15.19
N ALA A 37 -13.50 7.26 13.99
CA ALA A 37 -14.25 7.07 12.74
C ALA A 37 -14.62 5.60 12.49
N ILE A 38 -13.71 4.65 12.78
CA ILE A 38 -13.91 3.20 12.59
C ILE A 38 -14.90 2.64 13.62
N CYS A 39 -14.72 2.99 14.89
CA CYS A 39 -15.48 2.41 16.00
C CYS A 39 -16.76 3.19 16.34
N GLY A 40 -16.98 4.35 15.71
CA GLY A 40 -18.15 5.21 15.89
C GLY A 40 -18.30 5.85 17.28
N SER A 41 -17.44 5.51 18.26
CA SER A 41 -17.52 6.04 19.63
C SER A 41 -16.18 6.02 20.35
N ALA A 42 -15.94 7.02 21.21
CA ALA A 42 -14.73 7.11 22.03
C ALA A 42 -14.60 5.98 23.08
N ALA A 43 -15.73 5.44 23.56
CA ALA A 43 -15.75 4.31 24.49
C ALA A 43 -15.16 3.04 23.85
N ALA A 44 -15.54 2.75 22.60
CA ALA A 44 -15.00 1.62 21.86
C ALA A 44 -13.50 1.80 21.55
N VAL A 45 -13.05 3.02 21.23
CA VAL A 45 -11.62 3.33 21.05
C VAL A 45 -10.81 3.04 22.31
N THR A 46 -11.34 3.40 23.49
CA THR A 46 -10.65 3.17 24.76
C THR A 46 -10.56 1.68 25.08
N ALA A 47 -11.62 0.92 24.82
CA ALA A 47 -11.63 -0.54 24.99
C ALA A 47 -10.62 -1.23 24.06
N LEU A 48 -10.54 -0.80 22.79
CA LEU A 48 -9.59 -1.33 21.83
C LEU A 48 -8.13 -0.99 22.20
N LEU A 49 -7.87 0.27 22.57
CA LEU A 49 -6.53 0.68 23.04
C LEU A 49 -6.11 -0.07 24.30
N ALA A 50 -7.04 -0.36 25.21
CA ALA A 50 -6.78 -1.16 26.40
C ALA A 50 -6.47 -2.62 26.04
N ALA A 51 -7.21 -3.21 25.10
CA ALA A 51 -6.94 -4.56 24.59
C ALA A 51 -5.56 -4.67 23.90
N CYS A 52 -5.11 -3.59 23.26
CA CYS A 52 -3.78 -3.49 22.66
C CYS A 52 -2.66 -3.09 23.66
N GLY A 53 -3.00 -2.81 24.92
CA GLY A 53 -2.13 -2.16 25.90
C GLY A 53 -1.67 -3.02 27.09
N ASP A 54 -1.98 -4.32 27.14
CA ASP A 54 -1.73 -5.14 28.35
C ASP A 54 -0.31 -5.73 28.47
N ASP A 55 0.68 -5.21 27.75
CA ASP A 55 2.11 -5.47 28.01
C ASP A 55 2.69 -4.50 29.05
N GLY A 56 1.91 -4.16 30.09
CA GLY A 56 2.18 -3.00 30.94
C GLY A 56 1.69 -3.09 32.37
N ALA A 57 1.77 -4.27 33.00
CA ALA A 57 1.69 -4.36 34.45
C ALA A 57 2.86 -3.56 35.08
N ALA A 58 2.51 -2.46 35.74
CA ALA A 58 3.27 -1.74 36.76
C ALA A 58 4.77 -1.49 36.49
N SER A 59 5.08 -0.24 36.14
CA SER A 59 6.29 0.41 36.65
C SER A 59 5.94 1.85 36.98
N THR A 60 5.54 2.07 38.23
CA THR A 60 5.64 3.37 38.89
C THR A 60 7.12 3.77 38.92
N SER A 61 7.61 4.40 37.86
CA SER A 61 8.91 5.05 37.87
C SER A 61 8.69 6.47 38.35
N THR A 62 8.89 6.66 39.66
CA THR A 62 9.04 7.97 40.29
C THR A 62 10.30 8.60 39.71
N ALA A 63 10.16 9.44 38.67
CA ALA A 63 11.30 10.14 38.09
C ALA A 63 11.71 11.31 38.99
N SER A 64 12.69 11.05 39.86
CA SER A 64 13.54 12.07 40.47
C SER A 64 14.23 12.88 39.40
N THR A 65 14.14 14.21 39.52
CA THR A 65 14.83 15.19 38.70
C THR A 65 16.34 15.12 38.91
N SER A 66 17.10 14.93 37.83
CA SER A 66 18.50 15.36 37.77
C SER A 66 18.80 15.88 36.35
N PRO A 67 19.25 17.14 36.19
CA PRO A 67 19.57 17.70 34.89
C PRO A 67 20.97 17.25 34.47
N SER A 68 21.08 16.49 33.38
CA SER A 68 22.34 16.27 32.69
C SER A 68 22.41 17.17 31.46
N VAL A 69 23.29 18.16 31.55
CA VAL A 69 23.76 18.98 30.44
C VAL A 69 24.63 18.14 29.51
N GLY A 70 24.36 18.20 28.21
CA GLY A 70 25.14 17.47 27.21
C GLY A 70 24.74 17.81 25.79
N SER A 71 25.13 19.02 25.35
CA SER A 71 25.02 19.45 23.95
C SER A 71 26.13 18.81 23.12
N SER A 72 25.78 18.22 21.98
CA SER A 72 26.61 18.19 20.77
C SER A 72 25.79 17.63 19.60
N SER A 73 25.30 18.52 18.75
CA SER A 73 24.75 18.17 17.44
C SER A 73 25.70 18.75 16.38
N THR A 74 26.41 17.86 15.70
CA THR A 74 27.19 18.13 14.50
C THR A 74 26.25 18.18 13.29
N SER A 75 26.19 19.33 12.63
CA SER A 75 25.50 19.51 11.35
C SER A 75 26.21 18.77 10.22
N PRO A 76 25.47 18.26 9.22
CA PRO A 76 25.98 18.23 7.87
C PRO A 76 25.16 19.17 6.96
N THR A 77 25.79 20.30 6.62
CA THR A 77 25.45 21.13 5.47
C THR A 77 25.86 20.38 4.21
N THR A 78 24.89 20.00 3.36
CA THR A 78 25.16 19.56 1.98
C THR A 78 24.73 20.67 1.03
N THR A 79 25.72 21.42 0.57
CA THR A 79 25.56 22.46 -0.46
C THR A 79 25.50 21.78 -1.82
N LEU A 80 24.33 21.86 -2.47
CA LEU A 80 24.12 21.42 -3.84
C LEU A 80 24.78 22.43 -4.79
N SER A 81 25.73 21.98 -5.61
CA SER A 81 26.40 22.77 -6.64
C SER A 81 25.66 22.66 -7.97
N ALA A 82 25.40 23.80 -8.60
CA ALA A 82 24.78 23.91 -9.93
C ALA A 82 25.77 23.62 -11.06
N PRO A 83 25.27 23.26 -12.26
CA PRO A 83 25.89 23.76 -13.47
C PRO A 83 24.89 24.51 -14.36
N ALA A 84 25.39 25.58 -14.98
CA ALA A 84 24.69 26.45 -15.90
C ALA A 84 25.07 26.15 -17.36
N THR A 85 24.10 26.46 -18.24
CA THR A 85 24.23 27.03 -19.59
C THR A 85 24.62 26.12 -20.78
N GLY A 86 23.72 26.09 -21.78
CA GLY A 86 24.06 25.88 -23.19
C GLY A 86 22.92 25.31 -24.06
N GLY A 87 22.11 26.16 -24.71
CA GLY A 87 21.24 25.75 -25.84
C GLY A 87 21.98 25.86 -27.19
N PRO A 88 21.29 26.04 -28.33
CA PRO A 88 20.18 25.27 -28.91
C PRO A 88 20.58 24.67 -30.29
N ALA A 89 19.90 23.63 -30.80
CA ALA A 89 19.84 23.36 -32.26
C ALA A 89 18.77 22.33 -32.64
N THR A 90 17.84 22.81 -33.46
CA THR A 90 17.00 22.12 -34.44
C THR A 90 17.71 21.06 -35.29
N THR A 91 17.07 19.90 -35.48
CA THR A 91 16.92 19.22 -36.78
C THR A 91 15.79 18.18 -36.70
N ALA A 92 14.79 18.34 -37.56
CA ALA A 92 13.75 17.35 -37.82
C ALA A 92 14.27 16.27 -38.78
N PRO A 93 13.95 14.97 -38.61
CA PRO A 93 14.11 14.00 -39.67
C PRO A 93 12.84 13.92 -40.54
N THR A 94 13.06 14.20 -41.82
CA THR A 94 12.23 13.88 -42.98
C THR A 94 11.69 12.44 -42.96
N ALA A 95 10.41 12.29 -43.27
CA ALA A 95 9.73 11.02 -43.49
C ALA A 95 10.23 10.32 -44.76
N SER A 96 10.36 8.99 -44.70
CA SER A 96 10.41 8.12 -45.88
C SER A 96 9.43 6.95 -45.66
N PRO A 97 8.56 6.62 -46.63
CA PRO A 97 7.52 5.61 -46.46
C PRO A 97 8.07 4.21 -46.82
N GLY A 98 8.03 3.29 -45.85
CA GLY A 98 8.33 1.87 -46.07
C GLY A 98 7.17 1.03 -45.58
N LEU A 99 6.47 0.35 -46.50
CA LEU A 99 5.48 -0.68 -46.22
C LEU A 99 6.14 -1.84 -45.45
N ALA A 100 5.67 -2.11 -44.25
CA ALA A 100 5.73 -3.43 -43.62
C ALA A 100 4.49 -3.61 -42.75
N THR A 101 3.54 -4.39 -43.27
CA THR A 101 2.29 -4.76 -42.59
C THR A 101 2.59 -5.83 -41.55
N SER A 102 2.92 -5.40 -40.33
CA SER A 102 2.78 -6.21 -39.11
C SER A 102 1.66 -5.58 -38.27
N PRO A 103 0.76 -6.37 -37.65
CA PRO A 103 -0.27 -5.81 -36.80
C PRO A 103 0.38 -5.01 -35.65
N PRO A 104 -0.19 -3.85 -35.27
CA PRO A 104 0.37 -3.04 -34.19
C PRO A 104 0.29 -3.83 -32.88
N THR A 105 1.45 -4.17 -32.30
CA THR A 105 1.51 -4.46 -30.87
C THR A 105 1.32 -3.13 -30.15
N THR A 106 0.07 -2.80 -29.82
CA THR A 106 -0.24 -1.67 -28.96
C THR A 106 0.45 -1.90 -27.63
N LYS A 107 1.57 -1.21 -27.39
CA LYS A 107 2.25 -1.24 -26.09
C LYS A 107 1.30 -0.67 -25.04
N GLY A 108 0.99 -1.46 -24.02
CA GLY A 108 0.14 -1.04 -22.89
C GLY A 108 0.64 0.22 -22.21
N SER A 109 -0.27 0.89 -21.48
CA SER A 109 -0.06 2.18 -20.83
C SER A 109 1.21 2.22 -19.97
N GLY A 110 2.31 2.70 -20.57
CA GLY A 110 3.41 3.48 -19.97
C GLY A 110 4.29 2.85 -18.89
N ALA A 111 3.82 1.93 -18.07
CA ALA A 111 4.62 1.29 -17.03
C ALA A 111 5.38 0.10 -17.62
N VAL A 112 6.65 -0.05 -17.24
CA VAL A 112 7.56 -1.10 -17.75
C VAL A 112 7.01 -2.52 -17.51
N LEU A 113 6.03 -2.67 -16.61
CA LEU A 113 5.40 -3.95 -16.23
C LEU A 113 3.92 -4.08 -16.63
N SER A 114 3.36 -3.15 -17.41
CA SER A 114 1.97 -3.22 -17.86
C SER A 114 1.85 -3.75 -19.28
N VAL A 115 0.90 -4.67 -19.50
CA VAL A 115 0.54 -5.21 -20.82
C VAL A 115 -0.54 -4.36 -21.49
N ALA A 116 -0.73 -4.54 -22.80
CA ALA A 116 -1.84 -3.94 -23.52
C ALA A 116 -3.19 -4.46 -22.98
N VAL A 117 -4.24 -3.64 -23.03
CA VAL A 117 -5.58 -4.08 -22.64
C VAL A 117 -6.08 -5.23 -23.50
N ASP A 118 -5.80 -5.19 -24.81
CA ASP A 118 -6.18 -6.21 -25.79
C ASP A 118 -4.99 -7.10 -26.19
N ASP A 119 -4.03 -7.33 -25.27
CA ASP A 119 -2.86 -8.16 -25.57
C ASP A 119 -3.29 -9.59 -25.99
N PRO A 120 -3.04 -10.00 -27.25
CA PRO A 120 -3.51 -11.30 -27.75
C PRO A 120 -2.82 -12.48 -27.05
N ALA A 121 -1.73 -12.25 -26.31
CA ALA A 121 -1.04 -13.28 -25.56
C ALA A 121 -1.73 -13.61 -24.22
N VAL A 122 -2.69 -12.79 -23.75
CA VAL A 122 -3.33 -12.92 -22.45
C VAL A 122 -4.85 -13.09 -22.62
N LYS A 123 -5.43 -14.03 -21.88
CA LYS A 123 -6.87 -14.18 -21.72
C LYS A 123 -7.26 -13.85 -20.27
N GLY A 124 -8.09 -12.83 -20.13
CA GLY A 124 -8.76 -12.48 -18.88
C GLY A 124 -10.16 -13.09 -18.84
N ASP A 125 -10.57 -13.61 -17.69
CA ASP A 125 -11.94 -14.05 -17.43
C ASP A 125 -12.36 -13.63 -16.01
N ASP A 126 -13.64 -13.33 -15.83
CA ASP A 126 -14.25 -13.21 -14.50
C ASP A 126 -14.44 -14.62 -13.92
N VAL A 127 -14.15 -14.78 -12.63
CA VAL A 127 -14.31 -16.06 -11.93
C VAL A 127 -15.12 -15.87 -10.66
N THR A 128 -15.74 -16.96 -10.26
CA THR A 128 -16.53 -17.02 -9.04
C THR A 128 -16.21 -18.29 -8.30
N PHE A 129 -16.06 -18.21 -6.98
CA PHE A 129 -15.80 -19.36 -6.13
C PHE A 129 -16.58 -19.29 -4.81
N PRO A 130 -16.88 -20.44 -4.20
CA PRO A 130 -17.58 -20.47 -2.92
C PRO A 130 -16.67 -19.95 -1.80
N GLY A 131 -17.16 -18.97 -1.05
CA GLY A 131 -16.63 -18.57 0.25
C GLY A 131 -17.55 -19.05 1.37
N THR A 132 -17.16 -18.77 2.62
CA THR A 132 -17.96 -19.13 3.79
C THR A 132 -19.24 -18.29 3.84
N GLY A 133 -20.36 -18.86 3.38
CA GLY A 133 -21.67 -18.21 3.39
C GLY A 133 -21.85 -17.11 2.34
N VAL A 134 -20.85 -16.85 1.49
CA VAL A 134 -20.87 -15.85 0.43
C VAL A 134 -20.25 -16.40 -0.85
N THR A 135 -20.65 -15.85 -1.98
CA THR A 135 -20.03 -16.12 -3.27
C THR A 135 -18.98 -15.04 -3.55
N VAL A 136 -17.73 -15.44 -3.76
CA VAL A 136 -16.62 -14.52 -3.97
C VAL A 136 -16.38 -14.32 -5.47
N LEU A 137 -16.24 -13.06 -5.88
CA LEU A 137 -15.89 -12.66 -7.23
C LEU A 137 -14.38 -12.47 -7.34
N GLY A 138 -13.82 -12.77 -8.50
CA GLY A 138 -12.42 -12.51 -8.79
C GLY A 138 -12.17 -12.44 -10.28
N TYR A 139 -10.92 -12.14 -10.65
CA TYR A 139 -10.46 -12.11 -12.02
C TYR A 139 -9.32 -13.11 -12.19
N ILE A 140 -9.26 -13.78 -13.34
CA ILE A 140 -8.12 -14.64 -13.70
C ILE A 140 -7.52 -14.17 -15.02
N ALA A 141 -6.20 -13.96 -15.03
CA ALA A 141 -5.45 -13.71 -16.24
C ALA A 141 -4.54 -14.91 -16.53
N ARG A 142 -4.57 -15.39 -17.78
CA ARG A 142 -3.81 -16.58 -18.21
C ARG A 142 -3.19 -16.34 -19.58
N PRO A 143 -1.98 -16.84 -19.85
CA PRO A 143 -1.44 -16.86 -21.20
C PRO A 143 -2.30 -17.72 -22.14
N VAL A 144 -2.45 -17.29 -23.40
CA VAL A 144 -3.15 -18.05 -24.44
C VAL A 144 -2.33 -19.27 -24.90
N GLY A 145 -3.02 -20.35 -25.27
CA GLY A 145 -2.40 -21.61 -25.70
C GLY A 145 -1.93 -22.49 -24.54
N GLY A 146 -2.15 -23.81 -24.62
CA GLY A 146 -1.74 -24.76 -23.58
C GLY A 146 -2.63 -24.77 -22.33
N ALA A 147 -3.95 -24.61 -22.49
CA ALA A 147 -4.95 -24.61 -21.40
C ALA A 147 -4.93 -25.89 -20.53
N SER A 148 -4.33 -26.98 -21.02
CA SER A 148 -4.19 -28.25 -20.30
C SER A 148 -2.81 -28.47 -19.64
N VAL A 149 -1.88 -27.50 -19.73
CA VAL A 149 -0.58 -27.60 -19.06
C VAL A 149 -0.68 -26.99 -17.67
N LYS A 150 -0.33 -27.75 -16.64
CA LYS A 150 -0.25 -27.25 -15.25
C LYS A 150 0.82 -26.16 -15.16
N ARG A 151 0.48 -25.01 -14.57
CA ARG A 151 1.36 -23.83 -14.47
C ARG A 151 1.44 -23.34 -13.02
N PRO A 152 2.54 -22.67 -12.63
CA PRO A 152 2.54 -21.88 -11.41
C PRO A 152 1.47 -20.78 -11.50
N GLY A 153 0.86 -20.45 -10.36
CA GLY A 153 -0.13 -19.38 -10.25
C GLY A 153 0.23 -18.45 -9.10
N VAL A 154 -0.18 -17.20 -9.22
CA VAL A 154 -0.11 -16.19 -8.17
C VAL A 154 -1.53 -15.78 -7.83
N VAL A 155 -1.84 -15.71 -6.53
CA VAL A 155 -3.11 -15.18 -6.03
C VAL A 155 -2.82 -13.83 -5.42
N VAL A 156 -3.58 -12.82 -5.85
CA VAL A 156 -3.51 -11.47 -5.30
C VAL A 156 -4.80 -11.23 -4.54
N ILE A 157 -4.67 -10.83 -3.28
CA ILE A 157 -5.78 -10.42 -2.43
C ILE A 157 -5.60 -8.93 -2.20
N HIS A 158 -6.62 -8.15 -2.54
CA HIS A 158 -6.65 -6.73 -2.23
C HIS A 158 -7.20 -6.55 -0.81
N GLU A 159 -6.63 -5.57 -0.11
CA GLU A 159 -7.06 -5.09 1.20
C GLU A 159 -8.33 -4.24 1.13
#